data_AF-A0A6A5R5W2-F1
#
_entry.id   AF-A0A6A5R5W2-F1
#
_cell.length_a   1.000
_cell.length_b   1.000
_cell.length_c   1.000
_cell.angle_alpha   90.00
_cell.angle_beta   90.00
_cell.angle_gamma   90.00
#
_symmetry.space_group_name_H-M   'P 1'
#
loop_
_entity.id
_entity.type
_entity.pdbx_description
1 polymer ?
#
loop_
_entity_poly.entity_id
_entity_poly.type
_entity_poly.pdbx_seq_one_letter_code
_entity_poly.pdbx_strand_id
1 'polypeptide(L)' 'MASERHAANSYSKYSLYFNMLELKISKKGIEPKHTYNIDEKGFIIRKISN' A
#
# COMPACT_ATOMS: atom_id res chain seq x y z
N MET A 1 -21.29 -13.56 4.91
CA MET A 1 -21.04 -12.30 5.65
C MET A 1 -19.58 -12.01 6.04
N ALA A 2 -18.82 -12.92 6.66
CA ALA A 2 -17.36 -12.74 6.88
C ALA A 2 -16.51 -13.44 5.79
N SER A 3 -16.90 -14.66 5.40
CA SER A 3 -16.23 -15.45 4.35
C SER A 3 -16.20 -14.75 2.98
N GLU A 4 -17.29 -14.08 2.60
CA GLU A 4 -17.39 -13.32 1.33
C GLU A 4 -16.49 -12.08 1.30
N ARG A 5 -16.22 -11.43 2.46
CA ARG A 5 -15.27 -10.31 2.55
C ARG A 5 -13.84 -10.78 2.35
N HIS A 6 -13.50 -11.96 2.87
CA HIS A 6 -12.19 -12.57 2.62
C HIS A 6 -12.02 -12.96 1.14
N ALA A 7 -13.07 -13.46 0.49
CA ALA A 7 -13.05 -13.75 -0.93
C ALA A 7 -12.95 -12.48 -1.81
N ALA A 8 -13.53 -11.36 -1.38
CA ALA A 8 -13.45 -10.07 -2.08
C ALA A 8 -12.09 -9.36 -1.93
N ASN A 9 -11.29 -9.71 -0.92
CA ASN A 9 -9.92 -9.23 -0.73
C ASN A 9 -8.93 -10.10 -1.50
N SER A 10 -8.91 -9.94 -2.82
CA SER A 10 -7.93 -10.62 -3.68
C SER A 10 -6.53 -10.06 -3.44
N TYR A 11 -5.61 -10.94 -3.05
CA TYR A 11 -4.17 -10.67 -2.97
C TYR A 11 -3.65 -10.00 -4.25
N SER A 12 -4.08 -10.47 -5.42
CA SER A 12 -3.66 -9.95 -6.72
C SER A 12 -4.00 -8.47 -6.91
N LYS A 13 -5.16 -8.02 -6.40
CA LYS A 13 -5.57 -6.61 -6.45
C LYS A 13 -4.65 -5.73 -5.63
N TYR A 14 -4.32 -6.15 -4.41
CA TYR A 14 -3.39 -5.43 -3.54
C TYR A 14 -1.98 -5.41 -4.12
N SER A 15 -1.50 -6.54 -4.62
CA SER A 15 -0.19 -6.63 -5.30
C SER A 15 -0.10 -5.64 -6.47
N LEU A 16 -1.10 -5.61 -7.35
CA LEU A 16 -1.14 -4.66 -8.47
C LEU A 16 -1.18 -3.19 -8.00
N TYR A 17 -1.97 -2.89 -6.98
CA TYR A 17 -2.05 -1.55 -6.40
C TYR A 17 -0.69 -1.08 -5.86
N PHE A 18 -0.03 -1.90 -5.04
CA PHE A 18 1.26 -1.54 -4.44
C PHE A 18 2.38 -1.43 -5.48
N ASN A 19 2.40 -2.30 -6.51
CA ASN A 19 3.36 -2.19 -7.62
C ASN A 19 3.22 -0.86 -8.37
N MET A 20 1.98 -0.45 -8.67
CA MET A 20 1.73 0.84 -9.32
C MET A 20 2.11 2.02 -8.43
N LEU A 21 1.88 1.90 -7.12
CA LEU A 21 2.26 2.93 -6.14
C LEU A 21 3.79 3.11 -6.08
N GLU A 22 4.54 2.02 -6.00
CA GLU A 22 6.01 2.03 -5.97
C GLU A 22 6.60 2.66 -7.24
N LEU A 23 6.05 2.33 -8.41
CA LEU A 23 6.44 2.97 -9.68
C LEU A 23 6.22 4.49 -9.67
N LYS A 24 5.09 4.97 -9.12
CA LYS A 24 4.81 6.41 -9.03
C LYS A 24 5.77 7.12 -8.07
N ILE A 25 6.06 6.50 -6.92
CA ILE A 25 7.00 7.04 -5.91
C ILE A 25 8.42 7.12 -6.51
N SER A 26 8.87 6.04 -7.16
CA SER A 26 10.18 5.96 -7.83
C SER A 26 10.32 7.01 -8.93
N LYS A 27 9.29 7.20 -9.78
CA LYS A 27 9.27 8.26 -10.81
C LYS A 27 9.41 9.68 -10.24
N LYS A 28 9.02 9.90 -8.98
CA LYS A 28 9.14 11.18 -8.30
C LYS A 28 10.47 11.35 -7.56
N GLY A 29 11.33 10.33 -7.57
CA GLY A 29 12.60 10.34 -6.82
C GLY A 29 12.41 10.40 -5.30
N ILE A 30 11.22 10.06 -4.81
CA ILE A 30 10.90 10.09 -3.39
C ILE A 30 11.40 8.80 -2.76
N GLU A 31 12.27 8.91 -1.75
CA GLU A 31 12.71 7.73 -1.03
C GLU A 31 11.55 7.10 -0.23
N PRO A 32 11.43 5.76 -0.19
CA PRO A 32 10.33 5.09 0.51
C PRO A 32 10.20 5.48 1.98
N LYS A 33 11.31 5.82 2.65
CA LYS A 33 11.34 6.26 4.06
C LYS A 33 10.62 7.58 4.31
N HIS A 34 10.38 8.36 3.25
CA HIS A 34 9.62 9.62 3.29
C HIS A 34 8.17 9.46 2.83
N THR A 35 7.72 8.23 2.54
CA THR A 35 6.34 7.96 2.13
C THR A 35 5.55 7.34 3.27
N TYR A 36 4.36 7.90 3.52
CA TYR A 36 3.46 7.47 4.59
C TYR A 36 2.08 7.20 3.99
N ASN A 37 1.54 6.01 4.24
CA ASN A 37 0.13 5.75 4.00
C ASN A 37 -0.62 6.03 5.30
N ILE A 38 -1.58 6.95 5.27
CA ILE A 38 -2.38 7.34 6.44
C ILE A 38 -3.82 6.94 6.16
N ASP A 39 -4.42 6.12 7.03
CA ASP A 39 -5.83 5.78 6.89
C ASP A 39 -6.76 6.90 7.43
N GLU A 40 -8.07 6.74 7.24
CA GLU A 40 -9.07 7.72 7.70
C GLU A 40 -9.06 7.93 9.23
N LYS A 41 -8.53 6.97 9.99
CA LYS A 41 -8.40 7.03 11.45
C LYS A 41 -7.05 7.62 11.89
N GLY A 42 -6.15 7.95 10.96
CA GLY A 42 -4.85 8.52 11.22
C GLY A 42 -3.74 7.49 11.48
N PHE A 43 -3.98 6.20 11.25
CA PHE A 43 -2.92 5.19 11.39
C PHE A 43 -1.92 5.30 10.24
N ILE A 44 -0.64 5.34 10.59
CA ILE A 44 0.45 5.53 9.65
C ILE A 44 1.14 4.19 9.37
N ILE A 45 1.21 3.82 8.10
CA ILE A 45 1.99 2.68 7.61
C ILE A 45 3.14 3.22 6.75
N ARG A 46 4.37 2.77 7.02
CA ARG A 46 5.56 3.10 6.23
C ARG A 46 6.38 1.86 5.91
N LYS A 47 7.13 1.90 4.79
CA LYS A 47 8.13 0.88 4.48
C LYS A 47 9.35 1.10 5.39
N ILE A 48 9.74 0.08 6.15
CA ILE A 48 11.00 0.08 6.88
C ILE A 48 12.08 -0.42 5.91
N SER A 49 13.11 0.38 5.66
CA SER A 49 14.34 -0.10 5.01
C SER A 49 15.30 -0.53 6.11
N ASN A 50 15.81 -1.76 6.03
CA ASN A 50 17.08 -2.10 6.66
C ASN A 50 18.24 -1.58 5.82
#